data_AF-A0A356NZ45-F1
#
_entry.id   AF-A0A356NZ45-F1
#
_cell.length_a   1.000
_cell.length_b   1.000
_cell.length_c   1.000
_cell.angle_alpha   90.00
_cell.angle_beta   90.00
_cell.angle_gamma   90.00
#
_symmetry.space_group_name_H-M   'P 1'
#
loop_
_entity.id
_entity.type
_entity.pdbx_description
1 polymer ?
#
loop_
_entity_poly.entity_id
_entity_poly.type
_entity_poly.pdbx_seq_one_letter_code
_entity_poly.pdbx_strand_id
1 'polypeptide(L)'
;QLMRTVEAVRGGLNADLRMQGIVLTMYDTRNKLSSMVATDVRDHFGDLVYNTVIPRNVRVSEAPSYGQPVLIYDLKCPGSQAYAALAAELLRQETKAA
;
A
#
# COMPACT_ATOMS: atom_id res chain seq x y z
N GLN A 1 -0.63 1.31 -18.53
CA GLN A 1 0.80 1.43 -18.88
C GLN A 1 1.67 0.60 -17.92
N LEU A 2 1.55 0.77 -16.59
CA LEU A 2 2.32 0.04 -15.58
C LEU A 2 2.29 -1.50 -15.75
N MET A 3 1.11 -2.08 -15.92
CA MET A 3 0.96 -3.55 -16.11
C MET A 3 1.72 -4.07 -17.33
N ARG A 4 1.78 -3.30 -18.42
CA ARG A 4 2.54 -3.70 -19.62
C ARG A 4 4.04 -3.75 -19.34
N THR A 5 4.53 -2.84 -18.49
CA THR A 5 5.94 -2.85 -18.07
C THR A 5 6.24 -4.05 -17.18
N VAL A 6 5.36 -4.37 -16.23
CA VAL A 6 5.50 -5.56 -15.38
C VAL A 6 5.54 -6.84 -16.23
N GLU A 7 4.64 -6.97 -17.20
CA GLU A 7 4.60 -8.12 -18.12
C GLU A 7 5.86 -8.22 -19.00
N ALA A 8 6.37 -7.08 -19.50
CA ALA A 8 7.60 -7.07 -20.27
C ALA A 8 8.82 -7.52 -19.45
N VAL A 9 8.93 -7.08 -18.18
CA VAL A 9 9.99 -7.52 -17.27
C VAL A 9 9.85 -9.00 -16.95
N ARG A 10 8.62 -9.49 -16.75
CA ARG A 10 8.35 -10.91 -16.51
C ARG A 10 8.75 -11.79 -17.70
N GLY A 11 8.51 -11.32 -18.92
CA GLY A 11 8.83 -12.06 -20.15
C GLY A 11 10.31 -12.07 -20.53
N GLY A 12 11.13 -11.14 -20.03
CA GLY A 12 12.52 -10.98 -20.49
C GLY A 12 13.61 -11.03 -19.41
N LEU A 13 13.30 -10.65 -18.17
CA LEU A 13 14.32 -10.43 -17.13
C LEU A 13 14.08 -11.24 -15.86
N ASN A 14 12.83 -11.39 -15.43
CA ASN A 14 12.50 -12.09 -14.20
C ASN A 14 11.15 -12.80 -14.31
N ALA A 15 11.17 -14.06 -14.74
CA ALA A 15 9.96 -14.89 -14.90
C ALA A 15 9.20 -15.09 -13.57
N ASP A 16 9.89 -15.02 -12.43
CA ASP A 16 9.30 -15.22 -11.11
C ASP A 16 8.67 -13.93 -10.54
N LEU A 17 8.70 -12.82 -11.28
CA LEU A 17 8.08 -11.57 -10.85
C LEU A 17 6.57 -11.74 -10.71
N ARG A 18 6.08 -11.61 -9.48
CA ARG A 18 4.66 -11.68 -9.12
C ARG A 18 4.21 -10.36 -8.51
N MET A 19 2.97 -9.97 -8.80
CA MET A 19 2.33 -8.87 -8.11
C MET A 19 1.80 -9.37 -6.77
N GLN A 20 2.40 -8.89 -5.68
CA GLN A 20 1.96 -9.28 -4.33
C GLN A 20 0.65 -8.57 -3.93
N GLY A 21 0.47 -7.31 -4.33
CA GLY A 21 -0.77 -6.58 -4.09
C GLY A 21 -0.64 -5.07 -4.34
N ILE A 22 -1.72 -4.35 -4.11
CA ILE A 22 -1.87 -2.91 -4.35
C ILE A 22 -2.24 -2.24 -3.03
N VAL A 23 -1.43 -1.27 -2.61
CA VAL A 23 -1.67 -0.48 -1.40
C VAL A 23 -2.16 0.92 -1.79
N LEU A 24 -3.31 1.32 -1.24
CA LEU A 24 -3.80 2.68 -1.41
C LEU A 24 -3.11 3.60 -0.39
N THR A 25 -2.39 4.60 -0.88
CA THR A 25 -1.61 5.53 -0.04
C THR A 25 -2.07 6.97 -0.19
N MET A 26 -1.66 7.82 0.77
CA MET A 26 -2.07 9.22 0.85
C MET A 26 -3.59 9.42 0.80
N TYR A 27 -4.35 8.43 1.29
CA TYR A 27 -5.80 8.43 1.24
C TYR A 27 -6.37 9.55 2.14
N ASP A 28 -7.24 10.38 1.58
CA ASP A 28 -7.94 11.44 2.33
C ASP A 28 -9.44 11.16 2.33
N THR A 29 -9.98 10.84 3.51
CA THR A 29 -11.40 10.54 3.72
C THR A 29 -12.32 11.73 3.40
N ARG A 30 -11.79 12.95 3.42
CA ARG A 30 -12.55 14.17 3.12
C ARG A 30 -12.65 14.43 1.62
N ASN A 31 -11.86 13.73 0.81
CA ASN A 31 -11.82 13.90 -0.63
C ASN A 31 -12.64 12.81 -1.34
N LYS A 32 -13.74 13.21 -1.98
CA LYS A 32 -14.58 12.30 -2.77
C LYS A 32 -13.80 11.59 -3.88
N LEU A 33 -12.82 12.27 -4.51
CA LEU A 33 -11.96 11.67 -5.53
C LEU A 33 -11.15 10.50 -4.97
N SER A 34 -10.62 10.63 -3.75
CA SER A 34 -9.88 9.53 -3.10
C SER A 34 -10.78 8.30 -2.93
N SER A 35 -12.05 8.48 -2.58
CA SER A 35 -13.01 7.38 -2.43
C SER A 35 -13.40 6.77 -3.78
N MET A 36 -13.60 7.58 -4.82
CA MET A 36 -13.89 7.08 -6.17
C MET A 36 -12.72 6.25 -6.71
N VAL A 37 -11.49 6.78 -6.64
CA VAL A 37 -10.29 6.05 -7.07
C VAL A 37 -10.11 4.75 -6.28
N ALA A 38 -10.33 4.78 -4.97
CA ALA A 38 -10.24 3.59 -4.13
C ALA A 38 -11.30 2.53 -4.46
N THR A 39 -12.45 2.94 -5.00
CA THR A 39 -13.51 2.03 -5.46
C THR A 39 -13.14 1.45 -6.81
N ASP A 40 -12.80 2.28 -7.79
CA ASP A 40 -12.41 1.84 -9.13
C ASP A 40 -11.23 0.86 -9.11
N VAL A 41 -10.24 1.11 -8.24
CA VAL A 41 -9.09 0.21 -8.07
C VAL A 41 -9.51 -1.14 -7.48
N ARG A 42 -10.42 -1.14 -6.50
CA ARG A 42 -10.94 -2.40 -5.93
C ARG A 42 -11.82 -3.16 -6.91
N ASP A 43 -12.66 -2.47 -7.68
CA ASP A 43 -13.51 -3.10 -8.69
C ASP A 43 -12.67 -3.74 -9.81
N HIS A 44 -11.54 -3.12 -10.18
CA HIS A 44 -10.68 -3.63 -11.24
C HIS A 44 -9.72 -4.75 -10.79
N PHE A 45 -9.12 -4.62 -9.61
CA PHE A 45 -8.05 -5.52 -9.15
C PHE A 45 -8.48 -6.50 -8.05
N GLY A 46 -9.67 -6.33 -7.47
CA GLY A 46 -10.26 -7.25 -6.50
C GLY A 46 -9.34 -7.52 -5.31
N ASP A 47 -9.13 -8.81 -5.02
CA ASP A 47 -8.37 -9.31 -3.87
C ASP A 47 -6.88 -8.94 -3.88
N LEU A 48 -6.36 -8.43 -5.01
CA LEU A 48 -4.99 -7.88 -5.06
C LEU A 48 -4.88 -6.58 -4.28
N VAL A 49 -5.98 -5.86 -4.02
CA VAL A 49 -5.95 -4.60 -3.28
C VAL A 49 -6.04 -4.87 -1.79
N TYR A 50 -5.06 -4.38 -1.04
CA TYR A 50 -5.09 -4.45 0.42
C TYR A 50 -6.29 -3.68 0.99
N ASN A 51 -6.90 -4.22 2.03
CA ASN A 51 -7.97 -3.54 2.77
C ASN A 51 -7.41 -2.33 3.52
N THR A 52 -6.19 -2.47 4.05
CA THR A 52 -5.50 -1.40 4.76
C THR A 52 -5.13 -0.26 3.80
N VAL A 53 -5.54 0.95 4.16
CA VAL A 53 -5.17 2.19 3.45
C VAL A 53 -4.18 2.99 4.30
N ILE A 54 -3.19 3.61 3.67
CA ILE A 54 -2.28 4.54 4.35
C ILE A 54 -2.87 5.95 4.24
N PRO A 55 -3.37 6.55 5.33
CA PRO A 55 -3.99 7.86 5.28
C PRO A 55 -2.93 8.95 5.05
N ARG A 56 -3.37 10.08 4.49
CA ARG A 56 -2.55 11.29 4.50
C ARG A 56 -2.36 11.75 5.95
N ASN A 57 -1.11 11.74 6.42
CA ASN A 57 -0.79 12.04 7.81
C ASN A 57 0.50 12.86 7.91
N VAL A 58 0.49 13.94 8.69
CA VAL A 58 1.62 14.87 8.83
C VAL A 58 2.84 14.19 9.46
N ARG A 59 2.65 13.30 10.45
CA ARG A 59 3.75 12.58 11.11
C ARG A 59 4.52 11.67 10.15
N VAL A 60 3.83 11.04 9.20
CA VAL A 60 4.47 10.24 8.13
C VAL A 60 5.37 11.12 7.26
N SER A 61 4.95 12.35 6.97
CA SER A 61 5.73 13.30 6.19
C SER A 61 6.86 13.97 6.97
N GLU A 62 6.72 14.13 8.29
CA GLU A 62 7.75 14.71 9.18
C GLU A 62 8.87 13.71 9.49
N ALA A 63 8.55 12.44 9.70
CA ALA A 63 9.51 11.42 10.16
C ALA A 63 10.82 11.35 9.33
N PRO A 64 10.80 11.43 7.98
CA PRO A 64 12.03 11.47 7.17
C PRO A 64 12.96 12.65 7.51
N SER A 65 12.42 13.82 7.87
CA SER A 65 13.23 14.99 8.26
C SER A 65 13.98 14.77 9.58
N TYR A 66 13.53 13.84 10.41
CA TYR A 66 14.20 13.41 11.64
C TYR A 66 15.08 12.17 11.44
N GLY A 67 15.17 11.64 10.22
CA GLY A 67 15.95 10.43 9.91
C GLY A 67 15.42 9.17 10.58
N GLN A 68 14.12 9.14 10.93
CA GLN A 68 13.51 8.02 11.66
C GLN A 68 12.33 7.43 10.89
N PRO A 69 12.09 6.11 10.97
CA PRO A 69 10.83 5.51 10.51
C PRO A 69 9.64 6.07 11.30
N VAL A 70 8.47 6.20 10.65
CA VAL A 70 7.28 6.78 11.30
C VAL A 70 6.85 6.02 12.57
N LEU A 71 7.05 4.70 12.61
CA LEU A 71 6.76 3.89 13.80
C LEU A 71 7.60 4.27 15.01
N ILE A 72 8.86 4.71 14.79
CA ILE A 72 9.76 5.16 15.85
C ILE A 72 9.48 6.63 16.20
N TYR A 73 9.22 7.44 15.18
CA TYR A 73 8.94 8.88 15.34
C TYR A 73 7.65 9.12 16.14
N ASP A 74 6.56 8.44 15.79
CA ASP A 74 5.28 8.49 16.51
C ASP A 74 4.48 7.21 16.27
N LEU A 75 4.60 6.25 17.19
CA LEU A 75 3.88 4.98 17.12
C LEU A 75 2.35 5.14 17.18
N LYS A 76 1.84 6.19 17.85
CA LYS A 76 0.40 6.37 18.11
C LYS A 76 -0.31 7.08 16.97
N CYS A 77 0.42 7.68 16.03
CA CYS A 77 -0.22 8.39 14.92
C CYS A 77 -0.99 7.43 13.98
N PRO A 78 -2.05 7.92 13.31
CA PRO A 78 -2.82 7.11 12.36
C PRO A 78 -1.98 6.46 11.25
N GLY A 79 -0.91 7.13 10.80
CA GLY A 79 -0.01 6.59 9.79
C GLY A 79 0.76 5.35 10.26
N SER A 80 1.34 5.41 11.46
CA SER A 80 2.05 4.26 12.06
C SER A 80 1.14 3.07 12.31
N GLN A 81 -0.07 3.33 12.82
CA GLN A 81 -1.08 2.28 13.02
C GLN A 81 -1.49 1.64 11.69
N ALA A 82 -1.63 2.43 10.62
CA ALA A 82 -1.92 1.92 9.28
C ALA A 82 -0.77 1.07 8.71
N TYR A 83 0.49 1.47 8.89
CA TYR A 83 1.62 0.64 8.46
C TYR A 83 1.73 -0.67 9.25
N ALA A 84 1.46 -0.65 10.56
CA ALA A 84 1.42 -1.86 11.37
C ALA A 84 0.29 -2.82 10.93
N ALA A 85 -0.90 -2.27 10.65
CA ALA A 85 -2.02 -3.04 10.13
C ALA A 85 -1.72 -3.63 8.73
N LEU A 86 -1.07 -2.86 7.86
CA LEU A 86 -0.67 -3.32 6.53
C LEU A 86 0.34 -4.45 6.62
N ALA A 87 1.34 -4.35 7.50
CA ALA A 87 2.30 -5.42 7.73
C ALA A 87 1.61 -6.71 8.19
N ALA A 88 0.65 -6.60 9.12
CA ALA A 88 -0.13 -7.74 9.57
C ALA A 88 -1.01 -8.34 8.45
N GLU A 89 -1.56 -7.50 7.55
CA GLU A 89 -2.34 -7.96 6.40
C GLU A 89 -1.48 -8.68 5.36
N LEU A 90 -0.30 -8.13 5.05
CA LEU A 90 0.68 -8.71 4.14
C LEU A 90 1.11 -10.10 4.60
N LEU A 91 1.52 -10.25 5.86
CA LEU A 91 1.94 -11.54 6.42
C LEU A 91 0.82 -12.60 6.37
N ARG A 92 -0.43 -12.18 6.61
CA ARG A 92 -1.60 -13.07 6.47
C ARG A 92 -1.82 -13.52 5.03
N GLN A 93 -1.59 -12.65 4.04
CA GLN A 93 -1.72 -13.02 2.63
C GLN A 93 -0.57 -13.92 2.17
N GLU A 94 0.68 -13.66 2.58
CA GLU A 94 1.81 -14.53 2.27
C GLU A 94 1.61 -15.95 2.80
N THR A 95 1.10 -16.08 4.03
CA THR A 95 0.81 -17.40 4.64
C THR A 95 -0.29 -18.17 3.90
N LYS A 96 -1.21 -17.47 3.22
CA LYS A 96 -2.25 -18.11 2.39
C LYS A 96 -1.75 -18.51 0.99
N ALA A 97 -0.69 -17.86 0.50
CA ALA A 97 -0.13 -18.08 -0.82
C ALA A 97 1.01 -19.12 -0.84
N ALA A 98 1.59 -19.41 0.33
CA ALA A 98 2.56 -20.49 0.56
C ALA A 98 1.88 -21.85 0.74
#